data_AF-A0A5S9MB03-F1
#
_entry.id   AF-A0A5S9MB03-F1
#
_cell.length_a   1.000
_cell.length_b   1.000
_cell.length_c   1.000
_cell.angle_alpha   90.00
_cell.angle_beta   90.00
_cell.angle_gamma   90.00
#
_symmetry.space_group_name_H-M   'P 1'
#
loop_
_entity.id
_entity.type
_entity.pdbx_description
1 polymer ?
#
loop_
_entity_poly.entity_id
_entity_poly.type
_entity_poly.pdbx_seq_one_letter_code
_entity_poly.pdbx_strand_id
1 'polypeptide(L)'
;MHMLLEGKTTEGFLALIERKLAAKEKMMGFGHRVYMRKMDPRAALLKRSLKTLTESKGDTTLYDMCVAGEAYMKEQKNLYPNLDYYAAPIYYVLGIPISLYTPIFFAARASGLAAHVIEQHLHNRIFRPRVRYLGPRGLKVSNDDGKTGNEHEQNSSRQSNRSAIRRNRCLCSRRRNYEQRGH
;
A
#
# COMPACT_ATOMS: atom_id res chain seq x y z
N MET A 1 2.28 4.22 18.23
CA MET A 1 3.20 4.42 19.37
C MET A 1 3.33 5.87 19.77
N HIS A 2 3.73 6.79 18.87
CA HIS A 2 3.90 8.22 19.22
C HIS A 2 2.71 8.82 19.97
N MET A 3 1.47 8.57 19.52
CA MET A 3 0.27 9.06 20.21
C MET A 3 0.06 8.49 21.62
N LEU A 4 0.47 7.23 21.86
CA LEU A 4 0.42 6.62 23.19
C LEU A 4 1.45 7.27 24.11
N LEU A 5 2.67 7.52 23.60
CA LEU A 5 3.72 8.21 24.37
C LEU A 5 3.37 9.66 24.68
N GLU A 6 2.69 10.35 23.77
CA GLU A 6 2.21 11.73 23.98
C GLU A 6 1.10 11.77 25.04
N GLY A 7 0.18 10.80 25.03
CA GLY A 7 -0.90 10.70 25.99
C GLY A 7 -0.43 10.45 27.43
N LYS A 8 0.65 9.67 27.62
CA LYS A 8 1.28 9.25 28.90
C LYS A 8 0.38 8.48 29.88
N THR A 9 -0.86 8.91 30.07
CA THR A 9 -1.90 8.32 30.92
C THR A 9 -3.14 7.99 30.09
N THR A 10 -4.03 7.17 30.65
CA THR A 10 -5.30 6.80 30.03
C THR A 10 -6.15 8.03 29.70
N GLU A 11 -6.31 8.93 30.66
CA GLU A 11 -7.07 10.18 30.49
C GLU A 11 -6.43 11.11 29.47
N GLY A 12 -5.10 11.28 29.52
CA GLY A 12 -4.37 12.11 28.57
C GLY A 12 -4.48 11.58 27.14
N PHE A 13 -4.47 10.26 26.97
CA PHE A 13 -4.68 9.63 25.67
C PHE A 13 -6.11 9.82 25.16
N LEU A 14 -7.14 9.64 26.00
CA LEU A 14 -8.54 9.90 25.60
C LEU A 14 -8.76 11.35 25.18
N ALA A 15 -8.25 12.32 25.95
CA ALA A 15 -8.32 13.74 25.61
C ALA A 15 -7.58 14.07 24.29
N LEU A 16 -6.49 13.34 23.99
CA LEU A 16 -5.79 13.47 22.71
C LEU A 16 -6.62 12.91 21.55
N ILE A 17 -7.28 11.76 21.73
CA ILE A 17 -8.20 11.21 20.73
C ILE A 17 -9.34 12.20 20.45
N GLU A 18 -9.98 12.72 21.49
CA GLU A 18 -11.07 13.68 21.38
C GLU A 18 -10.66 14.92 20.57
N ARG A 19 -9.52 15.54 20.92
CA ARG A 19 -8.98 16.69 20.18
C ARG A 19 -8.74 16.39 18.70
N LYS A 20 -8.18 15.23 18.38
CA LYS A 20 -7.95 14.81 16.98
C LYS A 20 -9.24 14.55 16.23
N LEU A 21 -10.24 13.95 16.88
CA LEU A 21 -11.55 13.73 16.28
C LEU A 21 -12.27 15.06 16.02
N ALA A 22 -12.18 16.03 16.93
CA ALA A 22 -12.72 17.38 16.75
C ALA A 22 -12.04 18.10 15.58
N ALA A 23 -10.72 17.95 15.43
CA ALA A 23 -9.94 18.47 14.31
C ALA A 23 -10.15 17.70 12.98
N LYS A 24 -10.99 16.65 12.96
CA LYS A 24 -11.21 15.74 11.81
C LYS A 24 -9.91 15.09 11.30
N GLU A 25 -8.92 14.94 12.17
CA GLU A 25 -7.69 14.24 11.86
C GLU A 25 -7.92 12.73 11.80
N LYS A 26 -7.11 12.05 10.97
CA LYS A 26 -7.20 10.60 10.83
C LYS A 26 -6.53 9.90 12.01
N MET A 27 -7.31 9.09 12.72
CA MET A 27 -6.81 8.21 13.78
C MET A 27 -6.07 7.00 13.18
N MET A 28 -4.79 6.88 13.48
CA MET A 28 -3.96 5.76 13.04
C MET A 28 -4.25 4.51 13.86
N GLY A 29 -4.27 3.34 13.20
CA GLY A 29 -4.55 2.05 13.86
C GLY A 29 -6.04 1.67 13.92
N PHE A 30 -6.94 2.51 13.40
CA PHE A 30 -8.38 2.24 13.39
C PHE A 30 -8.92 2.12 11.96
N GLY A 31 -9.86 1.19 11.79
CA GLY A 31 -10.52 0.90 10.53
C GLY A 31 -9.73 -0.05 9.63
N HIS A 32 -10.46 -0.86 8.86
CA HIS A 32 -9.89 -1.80 7.91
C HIS A 32 -10.78 -1.84 6.65
N ARG A 33 -10.17 -1.88 5.45
CA ARG A 33 -10.93 -1.88 4.17
C ARG A 33 -11.80 -3.14 4.00
N VAL A 34 -11.30 -4.28 4.46
CA VAL A 34 -12.01 -5.57 4.46
C VAL A 34 -12.85 -5.76 5.73
N TYR A 35 -12.26 -5.62 6.92
CA TYR A 35 -12.95 -5.79 8.20
C TYR A 35 -13.61 -4.47 8.67
N MET A 36 -14.67 -4.06 7.97
CA MET A 36 -15.36 -2.79 8.28
C MET A 36 -16.29 -2.89 9.48
N ARG A 37 -16.94 -4.05 9.67
CA ARG A 37 -18.04 -4.25 10.65
C ARG A 37 -17.67 -5.18 11.81
N LYS A 38 -16.46 -5.73 11.80
CA LYS A 38 -16.00 -6.72 12.78
C LYS A 38 -14.57 -6.40 13.19
N MET A 39 -14.22 -6.82 14.40
CA MET A 39 -12.85 -6.80 14.88
C MET A 39 -11.95 -7.63 13.97
N ASP A 40 -10.76 -7.10 13.64
CA ASP A 40 -9.73 -7.86 12.94
C ASP A 40 -9.26 -9.03 13.83
N PRO A 41 -9.30 -10.29 13.36
CA PRO A 41 -8.91 -11.45 14.16
C PRO A 41 -7.46 -11.34 14.66
N ARG A 42 -6.59 -10.67 13.92
CA ARG A 42 -5.18 -10.48 14.32
C ARG A 42 -5.06 -9.44 15.44
N ALA A 43 -5.87 -8.39 15.41
CA ALA A 43 -5.93 -7.40 16.48
C ALA A 43 -6.41 -8.04 17.78
N ALA A 44 -7.42 -8.92 17.71
CA ALA A 44 -7.90 -9.67 18.87
C ALA A 44 -6.82 -10.58 19.47
N LEU A 45 -6.01 -11.24 18.64
CA LEU A 45 -4.87 -12.04 19.09
C LEU A 45 -3.83 -11.17 19.79
N LEU A 46 -3.40 -10.07 19.15
CA LEU A 46 -2.40 -9.17 19.72
C LEU A 46 -2.86 -8.50 21.01
N LYS A 47 -4.15 -8.17 21.13
CA LYS A 47 -4.72 -7.64 22.38
C LYS A 47 -4.49 -8.60 23.57
N ARG A 48 -4.69 -9.91 23.35
CA ARG A 48 -4.44 -10.93 24.38
C ARG A 48 -2.94 -11.04 24.69
N SER A 49 -2.10 -11.06 23.65
CA SER A 49 -0.64 -11.11 23.83
C SER A 49 -0.11 -9.88 24.59
N LEU A 50 -0.63 -8.69 24.28
CA LEU A 50 -0.27 -7.46 24.98
C LEU A 50 -0.63 -7.56 26.45
N LYS A 51 -1.86 -8.00 26.78
CA LYS A 51 -2.32 -8.19 28.16
C LYS A 51 -1.34 -9.06 28.96
N THR A 52 -1.03 -10.26 28.45
CA THR A 52 -0.11 -11.19 29.11
C THR A 52 1.29 -10.60 29.26
N LEU A 53 1.78 -9.87 28.25
CA LEU A 53 3.10 -9.27 28.27
C LEU A 53 3.19 -8.13 29.30
N THR A 54 2.17 -7.29 29.40
CA THR A 54 2.10 -6.20 30.37
C THR A 54 1.95 -6.71 31.80
N GLU A 55 1.13 -7.74 32.01
CA GLU A 55 0.98 -8.41 33.31
C GLU A 55 2.31 -9.03 33.77
N SER A 56 3.04 -9.69 32.86
CA SER A 56 4.35 -10.27 33.17
C SER A 56 5.42 -9.24 33.51
N LYS A 57 5.30 -8.00 33.00
CA LYS A 57 6.23 -6.91 33.29
C LYS A 57 5.85 -6.09 34.53
N GLY A 58 4.64 -6.27 35.05
CA GLY A 58 4.12 -5.51 36.19
C GLY A 58 3.66 -4.08 35.87
N ASP A 59 3.55 -3.72 34.58
CA ASP A 59 3.06 -2.41 34.14
C ASP A 59 1.95 -2.59 33.09
N THR A 60 0.71 -2.37 33.51
CA THR A 60 -0.49 -2.49 32.67
C THR A 60 -0.90 -1.17 32.02
N THR A 61 -0.20 -0.07 32.31
CA THR A 61 -0.60 1.28 31.89
C THR A 61 -0.84 1.35 30.38
N LEU A 62 0.08 0.79 29.59
CA LEU A 62 -0.05 0.75 28.13
C LEU A 62 -1.23 -0.08 27.64
N TYR A 63 -1.53 -1.20 28.31
CA TYR A 63 -2.67 -2.03 27.98
C TYR A 63 -3.98 -1.29 28.28
N ASP A 64 -4.09 -0.67 29.45
CA ASP A 64 -5.26 0.06 29.90
C ASP A 64 -5.56 1.27 28.99
N MET A 65 -4.51 2.01 28.59
CA MET A 65 -4.61 3.08 27.58
C MET A 65 -5.16 2.56 26.25
N CYS A 66 -4.65 1.43 25.77
CA CYS A 66 -5.08 0.87 24.48
C CYS A 66 -6.54 0.42 24.51
N VAL A 67 -6.98 -0.20 25.61
CA VAL A 67 -8.37 -0.66 25.81
C VAL A 67 -9.33 0.52 25.95
N ALA A 68 -8.96 1.55 26.71
CA ALA A 68 -9.77 2.75 26.84
C ALA A 68 -9.95 3.47 25.49
N GLY A 69 -8.85 3.63 24.73
CA GLY A 69 -8.92 4.25 23.41
C GLY A 69 -9.73 3.44 22.40
N GLU A 70 -9.66 2.10 22.46
CA GLU A 70 -10.51 1.22 21.66
C GLU A 70 -12.00 1.43 21.97
N ALA A 71 -12.38 1.42 23.26
CA ALA A 71 -13.75 1.59 23.68
C ALA A 71 -14.32 2.95 23.24
N TYR A 72 -13.54 4.02 23.44
CA TYR A 72 -13.92 5.37 23.05
C TYR A 72 -14.10 5.51 21.52
N MET A 73 -13.17 4.97 20.72
CA MET A 73 -13.28 5.01 19.26
C MET A 73 -14.45 4.19 18.72
N LYS A 74 -14.80 3.10 19.39
CA LYS A 74 -15.97 2.30 19.08
C LYS A 74 -17.26 3.08 19.36
N GLU A 75 -17.34 3.79 20.48
CA GLU A 75 -18.51 4.61 20.83
C GLU A 75 -18.69 5.80 19.86
N GLN A 76 -17.62 6.54 19.60
CA GLN A 76 -17.69 7.80 18.84
C GLN A 76 -17.80 7.61 17.33
N LYS A 77 -17.15 6.58 16.77
CA LYS A 77 -17.04 6.39 15.31
C LYS A 77 -17.41 4.99 14.84
N ASN A 78 -17.73 4.06 15.75
CA ASN A 78 -17.96 2.64 15.44
C ASN A 78 -16.81 2.02 14.63
N LEU A 79 -15.57 2.42 14.96
CA LEU A 79 -14.37 1.92 14.31
C LEU A 79 -13.69 0.87 15.18
N TYR A 80 -13.27 -0.22 14.54
CA TYR A 80 -12.51 -1.29 15.17
C TYR A 80 -11.01 -1.09 14.99
N PRO A 81 -10.18 -1.48 15.97
CA PRO A 81 -8.73 -1.43 15.85
C PRO A 81 -8.25 -2.47 14.82
N ASN A 82 -7.18 -2.11 14.13
CA ASN A 82 -6.47 -3.00 13.21
C ASN A 82 -5.30 -3.71 13.94
N LEU A 83 -4.57 -4.55 13.21
CA LEU A 83 -3.34 -5.19 13.70
C LEU A 83 -2.33 -4.18 14.27
N ASP A 84 -2.08 -3.09 13.54
CA ASP A 84 -1.02 -2.13 13.84
C ASP A 84 -1.23 -1.41 15.18
N TYR A 85 -2.48 -1.23 15.60
CA TYR A 85 -2.83 -0.58 16.86
C TYR A 85 -2.25 -1.32 18.08
N TYR A 86 -2.41 -2.65 18.14
CA TYR A 86 -1.85 -3.47 19.22
C TYR A 86 -0.42 -3.92 18.96
N ALA A 87 0.04 -3.97 17.70
CA ALA A 87 1.43 -4.31 17.40
C ALA A 87 2.40 -3.25 17.97
N ALA A 88 2.04 -1.97 17.88
CA ALA A 88 2.88 -0.87 18.34
C ALA A 88 3.27 -0.91 19.83
N PRO A 89 2.34 -1.08 20.80
CA PRO A 89 2.69 -1.21 22.21
C PRO A 89 3.42 -2.53 22.50
N ILE A 90 3.14 -3.62 21.78
CA ILE A 90 3.89 -4.89 21.96
C ILE A 90 5.38 -4.67 21.65
N TYR A 91 5.70 -4.09 20.50
CA TYR A 91 7.09 -3.82 20.13
C TYR A 91 7.78 -2.88 21.11
N TYR A 92 7.04 -1.90 21.65
CA TYR A 92 7.56 -0.99 22.66
C TYR A 92 7.89 -1.73 23.95
N VAL A 93 6.98 -2.59 24.40
CA VAL A 93 7.18 -3.41 25.61
C VAL A 93 8.34 -4.39 25.40
N LEU A 94 8.60 -4.86 24.19
CA LEU A 94 9.78 -5.68 23.86
C LEU A 94 11.09 -4.87 23.76
N GLY A 95 11.04 -3.54 23.91
CA GLY A 95 12.22 -2.68 23.84
C GLY A 95 12.71 -2.41 22.41
N ILE A 96 11.87 -2.64 21.40
CA ILE A 96 12.23 -2.42 20.00
C ILE A 96 12.10 -0.93 19.68
N PRO A 97 13.11 -0.29 19.07
CA PRO A 97 13.02 1.08 18.59
C PRO A 97 11.87 1.30 17.60
N ILE A 98 11.18 2.44 17.69
CA ILE A 98 10.02 2.77 16.85
C ILE A 98 10.40 2.77 15.35
N SER A 99 11.62 3.16 15.01
CA SER A 99 12.15 3.15 13.64
C SER A 99 12.22 1.75 13.03
N LEU A 100 12.25 0.69 13.85
CA LEU A 100 12.33 -0.70 13.38
C LEU A 100 10.98 -1.38 13.19
N TYR A 101 9.87 -0.71 13.51
CA TYR A 101 8.53 -1.30 13.37
C TYR A 101 8.23 -1.64 11.90
N THR A 102 8.55 -0.73 10.98
CA THR A 102 8.33 -0.92 9.54
C THR A 102 9.26 -2.00 8.95
N PRO A 103 10.57 -2.02 9.24
CA PRO A 103 11.45 -3.13 8.86
C PRO A 103 10.97 -4.51 9.33
N ILE A 104 10.52 -4.66 10.58
CA ILE A 104 10.02 -5.95 11.10
C ILE A 104 8.77 -6.40 10.32
N PHE A 105 7.84 -5.48 10.08
CA PHE A 105 6.66 -5.76 9.27
C PHE A 105 7.05 -6.21 7.86
N PHE A 106 8.04 -5.55 7.24
CA PHE A 106 8.51 -5.90 5.90
C PHE A 106 9.16 -7.29 5.87
N ALA A 107 10.02 -7.61 6.85
CA ALA A 107 10.64 -8.93 6.98
C ALA A 107 9.58 -10.04 7.10
N ALA A 108 8.56 -9.84 7.95
CA ALA A 108 7.44 -10.78 8.08
C ALA A 108 6.63 -10.91 6.77
N ARG A 109 6.48 -9.83 6.01
CA ARG A 109 5.73 -9.82 4.75
C ARG A 109 6.50 -10.43 3.58
N ALA A 110 7.83 -10.47 3.64
CA ALA A 110 8.69 -10.97 2.56
C ALA A 110 8.34 -12.42 2.16
N SER A 111 7.98 -13.28 3.12
CA SER A 111 7.55 -14.66 2.84
C SER A 111 6.27 -14.71 2.00
N GLY A 112 5.27 -13.89 2.32
CA GLY A 112 4.03 -13.80 1.56
C GLY A 112 4.24 -13.20 0.16
N LEU A 113 5.16 -12.23 0.03
CA LEU A 113 5.55 -11.70 -1.28
C LEU A 113 6.24 -12.78 -2.12
N ALA A 114 7.16 -13.55 -1.54
CA ALA A 114 7.81 -14.66 -2.23
C ALA A 114 6.79 -15.71 -2.70
N ALA A 115 5.84 -16.07 -1.84
CA ALA A 115 4.75 -17.00 -2.19
C ALA A 115 3.91 -16.47 -3.36
N HIS A 116 3.46 -15.22 -3.32
CA HIS A 116 2.72 -14.61 -4.42
C HIS A 116 3.52 -14.50 -5.71
N VAL A 117 4.83 -14.27 -5.62
CA VAL A 117 5.72 -14.28 -6.80
C VAL A 117 5.76 -15.68 -7.41
N ILE A 118 5.91 -16.74 -6.60
CA ILE A 118 5.90 -18.12 -7.08
C ILE A 118 4.54 -18.47 -7.72
N GLU A 119 3.42 -18.14 -7.05
CA GLU A 119 2.06 -18.32 -7.58
C GLU A 119 1.88 -17.63 -8.95
N GLN A 120 2.37 -16.39 -9.07
CA GLN A 120 2.30 -15.64 -10.32
C GLN A 120 3.14 -16.28 -11.44
N HIS A 121 4.30 -16.87 -11.11
CA HIS A 121 5.11 -17.59 -12.10
C HIS A 121 4.44 -18.88 -12.58
N LEU A 122 3.75 -19.61 -11.68
CA LEU A 122 2.98 -20.81 -12.03
C LEU A 122 1.72 -20.49 -12.86
N HIS A 123 1.07 -19.35 -12.58
CA HIS A 123 -0.15 -18.91 -13.24
C HIS A 123 -0.01 -17.50 -13.84
N ASN A 124 0.82 -17.39 -14.88
CA ASN A 124 1.33 -16.12 -15.40
C ASN A 124 0.32 -15.30 -16.22
N ARG A 125 -0.72 -14.79 -15.54
CA ARG A 125 -1.67 -13.83 -16.09
C ARG A 125 -1.38 -12.45 -15.50
N ILE A 126 -0.72 -11.59 -16.28
CA ILE A 126 -0.43 -10.21 -15.85
C ILE A 126 -1.63 -9.29 -16.06
N PHE A 127 -1.94 -8.47 -15.05
CA PHE A 127 -2.94 -7.42 -15.18
C PHE A 127 -2.35 -6.22 -15.95
N ARG A 128 -2.99 -5.81 -17.05
CA ARG A 128 -2.59 -4.64 -17.87
C ARG A 128 -3.61 -3.51 -17.71
N PRO A 129 -3.45 -2.61 -16.73
CA PRO A 129 -4.37 -1.50 -16.55
C PRO A 129 -4.35 -0.58 -17.77
N ARG A 130 -5.54 -0.16 -18.23
CA ARG A 130 -5.69 0.87 -19.26
C ARG A 130 -5.99 2.21 -18.59
N VAL A 131 -5.41 3.28 -19.13
CA VAL A 131 -5.64 4.64 -18.66
C VAL A 131 -6.58 5.37 -19.60
N ARG A 132 -7.47 6.21 -19.06
CA ARG A 132 -8.32 7.10 -19.85
C ARG A 132 -7.58 8.43 -20.03
N TYR A 133 -7.17 8.72 -21.26
CA TYR A 133 -6.54 10.00 -21.60
C TYR A 133 -7.59 11.12 -21.55
N LEU A 134 -7.34 12.13 -20.71
CA LEU A 134 -8.18 13.33 -20.55
C LEU A 134 -7.48 14.61 -21.04
N GLY A 135 -6.30 14.48 -21.65
CA GLY A 135 -5.55 15.62 -22.15
C GLY A 135 -6.15 16.23 -23.43
N PRO A 136 -5.75 17.46 -23.77
CA PRO A 136 -6.16 18.09 -25.02
C PRO A 136 -5.62 17.31 -26.23
N ARG A 137 -6.49 17.08 -27.21
CA ARG A 137 -6.14 16.38 -28.46
C ARG A 137 -5.77 17.41 -29.52
N GLY A 138 -4.92 17.00 -30.47
CA GLY A 138 -4.58 17.85 -31.62
C GLY A 138 -3.63 19.00 -31.28
N LEU A 139 -2.84 18.88 -30.21
CA LEU A 139 -1.72 19.78 -29.96
C LEU A 139 -0.77 19.72 -31.16
N LYS A 140 -0.62 20.85 -31.84
CA LYS A 140 0.42 21.03 -32.84
C LYS A 140 1.74 21.16 -32.09
N VAL A 141 2.74 20.40 -32.53
CA VAL A 141 4.11 20.55 -32.01
C VAL A 141 4.57 21.94 -32.44
N SER A 142 4.69 22.86 -31.49
CA SER A 142 5.36 24.14 -31.71
C SER A 142 6.85 23.84 -31.74
N ASN A 143 7.47 23.97 -32.91
CA ASN A 143 8.92 24.10 -32.96
C ASN A 143 9.25 25.41 -32.21
N ASP A 144 10.18 25.36 -31.26
CA ASP A 144 10.63 26.51 -30.46
C ASP A 144 11.37 27.58 -31.29
N ASP A 145 11.19 27.58 -32.62
CA ASP A 145 11.83 28.47 -33.59
C ASP A 145 10.87 29.54 -34.15
N GLY A 146 9.71 29.77 -33.51
CA GLY A 146 8.86 30.93 -33.81
C GLY A 146 8.37 31.05 -35.27
N LYS A 147 8.28 29.95 -36.02
CA LYS A 147 7.79 29.96 -37.41
C LYS A 147 6.68 28.93 -37.62
N THR A 148 5.44 29.42 -37.71
CA THR A 148 4.29 28.67 -38.20
C THR A 148 4.40 28.48 -39.71
N GLY A 149 4.77 27.28 -40.16
CA GLY A 149 4.73 26.89 -41.58
C GLY A 149 3.62 25.88 -41.85
N ASN A 150 2.71 26.21 -42.76
CA ASN A 150 1.74 25.27 -43.34
C ASN A 150 2.47 24.35 -44.32
N GLU A 151 2.69 23.09 -43.95
CA GLU A 151 3.12 22.03 -44.89
C GLU A 151 1.98 21.04 -45.12
N HIS A 152 0.89 21.52 -45.74
CA HIS A 152 -0.11 20.66 -46.36
C HIS A 152 0.11 20.65 -47.87
N GLU A 153 1.14 19.95 -48.35
CA GLU A 153 1.26 19.45 -49.72
C GLU A 153 2.64 18.81 -49.90
N GLN A 154 2.81 17.53 -49.54
CA GLN A 154 3.93 16.70 -50.05
C GLN A 154 3.89 15.21 -49.67
N ASN A 155 2.95 14.76 -48.83
CA ASN A 155 2.95 13.36 -48.36
C ASN A 155 2.18 12.34 -49.23
N SER A 156 1.62 12.74 -50.38
CA SER A 156 0.95 11.81 -51.30
C SER A 156 1.94 10.86 -52.02
N SER A 157 3.19 11.28 -52.26
CA SER A 157 4.17 10.48 -53.01
C SER A 157 5.01 9.51 -52.17
N ARG A 158 4.97 9.61 -50.81
CA ARG A 158 5.77 8.75 -49.91
C ARG A 158 5.01 7.51 -49.42
N GLN A 159 3.71 7.40 -49.69
CA GLN A 159 2.87 6.30 -49.23
C GLN A 159 3.00 5.02 -50.08
N SER A 160 3.47 5.12 -51.33
CA SER A 160 3.69 3.97 -52.22
C SER A 160 4.97 3.18 -51.92
N ASN A 161 5.99 3.79 -51.31
CA ASN A 161 7.31 3.16 -51.13
C ASN A 161 7.53 2.45 -49.77
N ARG A 162 6.59 2.54 -48.81
CA ARG A 162 6.72 1.85 -47.50
C ARG A 162 6.12 0.44 -47.46
N SER A 163 5.33 0.05 -48.46
CA SER A 163 4.73 -1.28 -48.60
C SER A 163 5.76 -2.38 -48.92
N ALA A 164 6.94 -2.03 -49.43
CA ALA A 164 7.99 -2.99 -49.80
C ALA A 164 8.88 -3.42 -48.62
N ILE A 165 9.07 -2.58 -47.59
CA ILE A 165 10.08 -2.82 -46.54
C ILE A 165 9.52 -3.59 -45.33
N ARG A 166 8.19 -3.79 -45.24
CA ARG A 166 7.54 -4.48 -44.10
C ARG A 166 7.46 -6.01 -44.18
N ARG A 167 7.84 -6.66 -45.30
CA ARG A 167 7.74 -8.13 -45.41
C ARG A 167 8.93 -8.93 -44.86
N ASN A 168 10.10 -8.31 -44.65
CA ASN A 168 11.32 -9.05 -44.27
C ASN A 168 11.74 -8.95 -42.79
N ARG A 169 10.90 -8.42 -41.89
CA ARG A 169 11.26 -8.26 -40.47
C ARG A 169 10.36 -9.03 -39.50
N CYS A 170 9.73 -10.12 -39.95
CA CYS A 170 8.83 -10.94 -39.13
C CYS A 170 9.26 -12.42 -38.97
N LEU A 171 10.47 -12.81 -39.40
CA LEU A 171 10.96 -14.20 -39.30
C LEU A 171 12.01 -14.45 -38.19
N CYS A 172 12.44 -13.42 -37.45
CA CYS A 172 13.51 -13.56 -36.45
C CYS A 172 13.02 -13.81 -35.00
N SER A 173 11.71 -13.76 -34.73
CA SER A 173 11.14 -14.02 -33.39
C SER A 173 10.55 -15.42 -33.22
N ARG A 174 10.52 -16.26 -34.27
CA ARG A 174 9.98 -17.64 -34.20
C ARG A 174 11.03 -18.75 -33.96
N ARG A 175 12.33 -18.44 -33.90
CA ARG A 175 13.39 -19.45 -33.71
C ARG A 175 13.91 -19.63 -32.29
N ARG A 176 13.42 -18.89 -31.29
CA ARG A 176 13.90 -18.99 -29.89
C ARG A 176 13.07 -19.88 -28.96
N ASN A 177 12.00 -20.53 -29.46
CA ASN A 177 11.08 -21.33 -28.63
C ASN A 177 11.14 -22.85 -28.89
N TYR A 178 12.20 -23.37 -29.53
CA TYR A 178 12.33 -24.82 -29.79
C TYR A 178 13.61 -25.47 -29.23
N GLU A 179 14.47 -24.73 -28.50
CA GLU A 179 15.76 -25.26 -27.99
C GLU A 179 15.83 -25.40 -26.45
N GLN A 180 14.71 -25.33 -25.72
CA GLN A 180 14.70 -25.59 -24.26
C GLN A 180 13.65 -26.62 -23.81
N ARG A 181 13.29 -27.56 -24.69
CA ARG A 181 12.64 -28.82 -24.30
C ARG A 181 13.49 -29.98 -24.80
N GLY A 182 14.43 -30.39 -23.97
CA GLY A 182 15.36 -31.47 -24.25
C GLY A 182 16.36 -31.56 -23.11
N HIS A 183 15.87 -32.02 -21.96
CA HIS A 183 16.52 -32.86 -20.93
C HIS A 183 15.63 -32.88 -19.68
#